data_AF-A0A9D7HZJ5-F1
#
_entry.id   AF-A0A9D7HZJ5-F1
#
_cell.length_a   1.000
_cell.length_b   1.000
_cell.length_c   1.000
_cell.angle_alpha   90.00
_cell.angle_beta   90.00
_cell.angle_gamma   90.00
#
_symmetry.space_group_name_H-M   'P 1'
#
loop_
_entity.id
_entity.type
_entity.pdbx_description
1 polymer ?
#
loop_
_entity_poly.entity_id
_entity_poly.type
_entity_poly.pdbx_seq_one_letter_code
_entity_poly.pdbx_strand_id
1 'polypeptide(L)'
;MDWASTRAWPLRRLTTLIILLMTFFVSRLLGSDASTAPDSNHARKGIVYVVLAVDTEPFHVSGIGKEVELDLSNFLPDTSKIIARVMSPEWRANFTDSFGGHPKFTWFVVTSELICHAAGCLAVFDAMQNFSNDVKQFGDEIGWHYHHTDWHECVSAGKSDSSWIQLVSFDGTTYADGADVELCENVMNQLIADRGFFPVSFRAGWVWENNEFSRWLENVIPFDLSSSPPLKTLSNDSTRCRANESDWSRAPIALVPYHPDMADYQSRGEMKRLVSRSLLKNLTTNELRMLSAFADSGSDAILSIPIHSYSNLRFAFGQKLETVIAQLSRNGTSFKFATCAEAFQPFVGSVPSKQLKLELHQKDGTIVIKANTETFSTQLYVVVRNSSGMLKRAIPRKTGERTWALDLAGLDAMEIYVAGSTLAGESVVQSIVVTPR
;
A
#
# COMPACT_ATOMS: atom_id res chain seq x y z
N MET A 1 -73.50 -9.54 -33.96
CA MET A 1 -73.71 -9.27 -35.38
C MET A 1 -72.35 -9.34 -36.06
N ASP A 2 -72.32 -10.16 -37.09
CA ASP A 2 -71.15 -10.68 -37.78
C ASP A 2 -70.57 -9.70 -38.82
N TRP A 3 -69.24 -9.80 -38.96
CA TRP A 3 -68.44 -9.85 -40.20
C TRP A 3 -67.85 -8.61 -40.89
N ALA A 4 -66.57 -8.84 -41.24
CA ALA A 4 -65.77 -8.36 -42.37
C ALA A 4 -65.19 -6.91 -42.27
N SER A 5 -63.93 -6.60 -42.58
CA SER A 5 -62.86 -7.36 -43.26
C SER A 5 -61.51 -6.61 -43.18
N THR A 6 -60.42 -7.40 -43.11
CA THR A 6 -59.10 -7.23 -43.77
C THR A 6 -58.24 -5.97 -43.56
N ARG A 7 -57.00 -6.15 -43.09
CA ARG A 7 -55.79 -6.32 -43.94
C ARG A 7 -54.53 -6.53 -43.08
N ALA A 8 -53.92 -7.70 -43.24
CA ALA A 8 -52.60 -8.05 -42.72
C ALA A 8 -51.50 -7.32 -43.52
N TRP A 9 -50.49 -6.80 -42.83
CA TRP A 9 -49.24 -6.30 -43.42
C TRP A 9 -48.11 -7.32 -43.23
N PRO A 10 -47.25 -7.53 -44.23
CA PRO A 10 -46.37 -8.69 -44.28
C PRO A 10 -45.09 -8.49 -43.45
N LEU A 11 -44.83 -9.43 -42.55
CA LEU A 11 -43.62 -9.58 -41.72
C LEU A 11 -42.35 -9.97 -42.52
N ARG A 12 -42.23 -9.51 -43.77
CA ARG A 12 -41.12 -9.87 -44.69
C ARG A 12 -40.24 -8.69 -45.12
N ARG A 13 -40.39 -7.50 -44.53
CA ARG A 13 -39.52 -6.34 -44.82
C ARG A 13 -38.62 -5.87 -43.66
N LEU A 14 -38.73 -6.47 -42.46
CA LEU A 14 -37.82 -6.17 -41.35
C LEU A 14 -36.58 -7.07 -41.31
N THR A 15 -36.63 -8.26 -41.91
CA THR A 15 -35.51 -9.22 -41.92
C THR A 15 -34.43 -8.88 -42.94
N THR A 16 -34.75 -8.19 -44.03
CA THR A 16 -33.77 -7.83 -45.07
C THR A 16 -32.93 -6.60 -44.70
N LEU A 17 -33.46 -5.69 -43.87
CA LEU A 17 -32.72 -4.49 -43.45
C LEU A 17 -31.68 -4.80 -42.34
N ILE A 18 -31.92 -5.83 -41.52
CA ILE A 18 -30.98 -6.29 -40.48
C ILE A 18 -29.83 -7.11 -41.10
N ILE A 19 -30.08 -7.83 -42.21
CA ILE A 19 -29.04 -8.62 -42.89
C ILE A 19 -28.08 -7.74 -43.71
N LEU A 20 -28.54 -6.63 -44.30
CA LEU A 20 -27.67 -5.69 -45.06
C LEU A 20 -26.79 -4.80 -44.16
N LEU A 21 -27.23 -4.47 -42.94
CA LEU A 21 -26.39 -3.74 -41.97
C LEU A 21 -25.33 -4.63 -41.32
N MET A 22 -25.54 -5.96 -41.27
CA MET A 22 -24.50 -6.90 -40.83
C MET A 22 -23.46 -7.25 -41.91
N THR A 23 -23.74 -7.06 -43.20
CA THR A 23 -22.76 -7.34 -44.27
C THR A 23 -21.83 -6.15 -44.57
N PHE A 24 -22.18 -4.94 -44.17
CA PHE A 24 -21.32 -3.75 -44.34
C PHE A 24 -20.30 -3.54 -43.20
N PHE A 25 -20.45 -4.24 -42.07
CA PHE A 25 -19.49 -4.19 -40.97
C PHE A 25 -18.48 -5.37 -40.99
N VAL A 26 -18.81 -6.47 -41.67
CA VAL A 26 -17.91 -7.64 -41.76
C VAL A 26 -16.91 -7.54 -42.93
N SER A 27 -17.17 -6.70 -43.93
CA SER A 27 -16.29 -6.52 -45.10
C SER A 27 -15.19 -5.45 -44.91
N ARG A 28 -15.17 -4.71 -43.79
CA ARG A 28 -14.04 -3.85 -43.38
C ARG A 28 -13.05 -4.54 -42.42
N LEU A 29 -13.35 -5.77 -42.01
CA LEU A 29 -12.50 -6.60 -41.15
C LEU A 29 -11.70 -7.66 -41.93
N LEU A 30 -11.90 -7.79 -43.24
CA LEU A 30 -11.21 -8.76 -44.10
C LEU A 30 -10.78 -8.09 -45.41
N GLY A 31 -9.82 -7.17 -45.31
CA GLY A 31 -9.04 -6.67 -46.43
C GLY A 31 -7.70 -7.41 -46.46
N SER A 32 -7.58 -8.33 -47.41
CA SER A 32 -6.37 -9.06 -47.75
C SER A 32 -5.32 -8.15 -48.39
N ASP A 33 -4.14 -8.07 -47.77
CA ASP A 33 -2.88 -7.99 -48.52
C ASP A 33 -1.98 -9.10 -48.03
N ALA A 34 -1.76 -10.08 -48.91
CA ALA A 34 -0.85 -11.18 -48.70
C ALA A 34 0.58 -10.66 -48.83
N SER A 35 1.24 -10.43 -47.70
CA SER A 35 2.69 -10.50 -47.60
C SER A 35 3.02 -11.50 -46.49
N THR A 36 3.77 -12.54 -46.84
CA THR A 36 4.25 -13.57 -45.93
C THR A 36 5.26 -12.97 -44.95
N ALA A 37 4.76 -12.45 -43.85
CA ALA A 37 5.54 -12.21 -42.63
C ALA A 37 5.40 -13.45 -41.72
N PRO A 38 6.46 -13.89 -41.04
CA PRO A 38 6.36 -15.02 -40.13
C PRO A 38 5.41 -14.65 -39.00
N ASP A 39 4.41 -15.50 -38.80
CA ASP A 39 3.43 -15.44 -37.72
C ASP A 39 4.15 -15.57 -36.38
N SER A 40 4.44 -14.42 -35.75
CA SER A 40 5.04 -14.34 -34.42
C SER A 40 4.15 -13.54 -33.46
N ASN A 41 2.83 -13.65 -33.60
CA ASN A 41 1.88 -13.01 -32.70
C ASN A 41 1.63 -13.87 -31.45
N HIS A 42 2.71 -14.25 -30.76
CA HIS A 42 2.59 -14.70 -29.38
C HIS A 42 2.30 -13.46 -28.54
N ALA A 43 1.02 -13.21 -28.26
CA ALA A 43 0.61 -12.19 -27.31
C ALA A 43 1.46 -12.35 -26.04
N ARG A 44 2.11 -11.26 -25.61
CA ARG A 44 2.95 -11.26 -24.41
C ARG A 44 2.11 -11.82 -23.25
N LYS A 45 2.60 -12.87 -22.59
CA LYS A 45 2.03 -13.31 -21.31
C LYS A 45 2.38 -12.30 -20.21
N GLY A 46 1.44 -12.09 -19.30
CA GLY A 46 1.65 -11.33 -18.07
C GLY A 46 2.47 -12.10 -17.04
N ILE A 47 2.86 -11.40 -15.98
CA ILE A 47 3.67 -11.91 -14.88
C ILE A 47 2.87 -11.81 -13.58
N VAL A 48 2.93 -12.86 -12.76
CA VAL A 48 2.43 -12.82 -11.38
C VAL A 48 3.54 -12.31 -10.45
N TYR A 49 3.35 -11.14 -9.87
CA TYR A 49 4.25 -10.56 -8.87
C TYR A 49 3.88 -11.08 -7.49
N VAL A 50 4.76 -11.86 -6.88
CA VAL A 50 4.58 -12.46 -5.56
C VAL A 50 5.23 -11.57 -4.52
N VAL A 51 4.41 -10.94 -3.67
CA VAL A 51 4.83 -10.04 -2.59
C VAL A 51 4.72 -10.77 -1.26
N LEU A 52 5.85 -10.89 -0.56
CA LEU A 52 5.89 -11.40 0.81
C LEU A 52 5.85 -10.21 1.77
N ALA A 53 4.65 -9.93 2.29
CA ALA A 53 4.43 -8.81 3.19
C ALA A 53 4.62 -9.27 4.64
N VAL A 54 5.46 -8.56 5.40
CA VAL A 54 5.68 -8.85 6.81
C VAL A 54 5.19 -7.68 7.65
N ASP A 55 4.13 -7.90 8.41
CA ASP A 55 3.64 -6.95 9.41
C ASP A 55 4.53 -7.10 10.65
N THR A 56 5.42 -6.12 10.92
CA THR A 56 6.51 -6.30 11.91
C THR A 56 6.06 -6.13 13.36
N GLU A 57 4.99 -6.82 13.76
CA GLU A 57 4.44 -6.73 15.10
C GLU A 57 5.29 -7.49 16.13
N PRO A 58 5.54 -6.90 17.32
CA PRO A 58 6.15 -7.61 18.43
C PRO A 58 5.23 -8.74 18.93
N PHE A 59 5.83 -9.85 19.38
CA PHE A 59 5.10 -11.08 19.75
C PHE A 59 4.19 -10.88 20.99
N HIS A 60 4.64 -10.03 21.91
CA HIS A 60 3.89 -9.68 23.11
C HIS A 60 3.98 -8.19 23.39
N VAL A 61 2.81 -7.64 23.70
CA VAL A 61 2.63 -6.39 24.40
C VAL A 61 2.10 -6.78 25.77
N SER A 62 2.96 -6.78 26.79
CA SER A 62 2.57 -7.16 28.17
C SER A 62 2.52 -5.93 29.05
N GLY A 63 1.44 -5.79 29.82
CA GLY A 63 1.25 -4.65 30.73
C GLY A 63 -0.14 -4.63 31.34
N ILE A 64 -0.31 -3.84 32.40
CA ILE A 64 -1.62 -3.48 32.96
C ILE A 64 -1.76 -1.98 32.80
N GLY A 65 -2.86 -1.53 32.21
CA GLY A 65 -3.07 -0.10 31.95
C GLY A 65 -2.33 0.38 30.72
N LYS A 66 -2.01 1.68 30.70
CA LYS A 66 -1.46 2.38 29.54
C LYS A 66 0.00 2.03 29.26
N GLU A 67 0.75 1.65 30.29
CA GLU A 67 2.15 1.24 30.19
C GLU A 67 2.25 -0.22 29.74
N VAL A 68 2.99 -0.43 28.67
CA VAL A 68 3.17 -1.74 28.04
C VAL A 68 4.65 -1.97 27.71
N GLU A 69 5.10 -3.21 27.80
CA GLU A 69 6.45 -3.63 27.42
C GLU A 69 6.42 -4.28 26.04
N LEU A 70 7.42 -3.97 25.19
CA LEU A 70 7.59 -4.59 23.87
C LEU A 70 8.68 -5.65 23.88
N ASP A 71 8.35 -6.86 23.44
CA ASP A 71 9.35 -7.88 23.11
C ASP A 71 9.88 -7.68 21.68
N LEU A 72 11.08 -7.11 21.58
CA LEU A 72 11.81 -6.92 20.33
C LEU A 72 12.87 -8.02 20.07
N SER A 73 12.86 -9.12 20.83
CA SER A 73 13.90 -10.15 20.73
C SER A 73 13.95 -10.86 19.37
N ASN A 74 12.84 -10.88 18.62
CA ASN A 74 12.79 -11.40 17.26
C ASN A 74 13.53 -10.54 16.23
N PHE A 75 13.85 -9.30 16.59
CA PHE A 75 14.57 -8.34 15.76
C PHE A 75 16.09 -8.35 15.99
N LEU A 76 16.59 -9.33 16.75
CA LEU A 76 18.02 -9.55 16.93
C LEU A 76 18.57 -10.41 15.79
N PRO A 77 19.80 -10.14 15.29
CA PRO A 77 20.42 -10.87 14.20
C PRO A 77 21.02 -12.21 14.65
N ASP A 78 20.23 -13.00 15.39
CA ASP A 78 20.56 -14.34 15.85
C ASP A 78 19.70 -15.35 15.08
N THR A 79 20.31 -16.34 14.43
CA THR A 79 19.62 -17.36 13.61
C THR A 79 18.67 -18.25 14.42
N SER A 80 18.73 -18.20 15.75
CA SER A 80 17.70 -18.77 16.62
C SER A 80 16.36 -18.02 16.51
N LYS A 81 16.39 -16.74 16.13
CA LYS A 81 15.23 -15.83 16.03
C LYS A 81 14.51 -15.92 14.69
N ILE A 82 13.25 -15.49 14.71
CA ILE A 82 12.33 -15.69 13.59
C ILE A 82 12.76 -14.94 12.34
N ILE A 83 13.10 -13.65 12.47
CA ILE A 83 13.44 -12.78 11.32
C ILE A 83 14.76 -13.22 10.69
N ALA A 84 15.81 -13.42 11.50
CA ALA A 84 17.13 -13.83 11.02
C ALA A 84 17.11 -15.12 10.17
N ARG A 85 16.18 -16.05 10.45
CA ARG A 85 16.05 -17.30 9.68
C ARG A 85 15.62 -17.09 8.24
N VAL A 86 14.73 -16.14 7.98
CA VAL A 86 14.27 -15.84 6.60
C VAL A 86 15.16 -14.80 5.90
N MET A 87 15.98 -14.08 6.67
CA MET A 87 17.08 -13.26 6.14
C MET A 87 18.29 -14.10 5.71
N SER A 88 18.36 -15.39 6.05
CA SER A 88 19.52 -16.22 5.71
C SER A 88 19.59 -16.50 4.19
N PRO A 89 20.79 -16.44 3.57
CA PRO A 89 20.97 -16.84 2.17
C PRO A 89 20.51 -18.28 1.89
N GLU A 90 20.72 -19.19 2.85
CA GLU A 90 20.34 -20.61 2.72
C GLU A 90 18.82 -20.79 2.62
N TRP A 91 18.04 -20.01 3.39
CA TRP A 91 16.58 -20.09 3.28
C TRP A 91 16.11 -19.55 1.94
N ARG A 92 16.63 -18.39 1.52
CA ARG A 92 16.28 -17.71 0.25
C ARG A 92 16.60 -18.57 -0.96
N ALA A 93 17.74 -19.28 -0.94
CA ALA A 93 18.19 -20.13 -2.04
C ALA A 93 17.28 -21.35 -2.32
N ASN A 94 16.38 -21.71 -1.40
CA ASN A 94 15.42 -22.80 -1.64
C ASN A 94 14.29 -22.42 -2.60
N PHE A 95 14.15 -21.14 -2.91
CA PHE A 95 13.08 -20.62 -3.74
C PHE A 95 13.66 -19.79 -4.88
N THR A 96 13.16 -20.02 -6.08
CA THR A 96 13.59 -19.29 -7.27
C THR A 96 12.36 -18.96 -8.09
N ASP A 97 12.28 -17.72 -8.57
CA ASP A 97 11.23 -17.30 -9.48
C ASP A 97 11.52 -17.68 -10.94
N SER A 98 10.61 -17.32 -11.85
CA SER A 98 10.76 -17.65 -13.28
C SER A 98 11.94 -16.93 -13.96
N PHE A 99 12.59 -16.01 -13.26
CA PHE A 99 13.67 -15.15 -13.76
C PHE A 99 15.00 -15.38 -13.02
N GLY A 100 15.07 -16.40 -12.15
CA GLY A 100 16.27 -16.69 -11.36
C GLY A 100 16.41 -15.85 -10.08
N GLY A 101 15.40 -15.05 -9.74
CA GLY A 101 15.37 -14.23 -8.53
C GLY A 101 15.03 -15.05 -7.29
N HIS A 102 15.58 -14.63 -6.14
CA HIS A 102 15.21 -15.17 -4.83
C HIS A 102 14.03 -14.39 -4.22
N PRO A 103 13.38 -14.90 -3.17
CA PRO A 103 12.32 -14.18 -2.47
C PRO A 103 12.79 -12.79 -2.04
N LYS A 104 11.87 -11.83 -2.10
CA LYS A 104 12.01 -10.48 -1.54
C LYS A 104 10.89 -10.23 -0.56
N PHE A 105 11.17 -9.51 0.53
CA PHE A 105 10.16 -9.09 1.49
C PHE A 105 9.86 -7.60 1.37
N THR A 106 8.66 -7.25 1.78
CA THR A 106 8.34 -5.89 2.24
C THR A 106 8.05 -5.96 3.73
N TRP A 107 8.94 -5.38 4.51
CA TRP A 107 8.85 -5.28 5.96
C TRP A 107 8.04 -4.04 6.31
N PHE A 108 6.73 -4.22 6.54
CA PHE A 108 5.83 -3.15 6.94
C PHE A 108 6.02 -2.88 8.42
N VAL A 109 6.76 -1.81 8.72
CA VAL A 109 7.21 -1.50 10.09
C VAL A 109 6.06 -0.97 10.92
N VAL A 110 5.70 -1.68 11.98
CA VAL A 110 4.60 -1.29 12.88
C VAL A 110 4.93 -0.02 13.64
N THR A 111 3.95 0.87 13.70
CA THR A 111 3.95 2.09 14.49
C THR A 111 2.53 2.36 14.99
N SER A 112 2.43 2.94 16.18
CA SER A 112 1.17 3.34 16.81
C SER A 112 1.44 4.10 18.11
N GLU A 113 0.42 4.72 18.67
CA GLU A 113 0.52 5.32 20.01
C GLU A 113 0.85 4.29 21.10
N LEU A 114 0.35 3.05 20.96
CA LEU A 114 0.75 1.96 21.84
C LEU A 114 2.26 1.75 21.82
N ILE A 115 2.88 1.71 20.63
CA ILE A 115 4.33 1.56 20.48
C ILE A 115 5.07 2.79 21.02
N CYS A 116 4.53 3.99 20.76
CA CYS A 116 5.06 5.25 21.29
C CYS A 116 5.19 5.24 22.80
N HIS A 117 4.13 4.83 23.50
CA HIS A 117 4.11 4.73 24.95
C HIS A 117 5.01 3.62 25.49
N ALA A 118 5.15 2.52 24.76
CA ALA A 118 5.91 1.36 25.22
C ALA A 118 7.43 1.57 25.18
N ALA A 119 7.94 2.11 24.08
CA ALA A 119 9.39 2.18 23.82
C ALA A 119 9.81 3.36 22.93
N GLY A 120 8.90 4.29 22.65
CA GLY A 120 9.09 5.34 21.64
C GLY A 120 8.60 4.92 20.26
N CYS A 121 8.06 5.88 19.50
CA CYS A 121 7.29 5.60 18.28
C CYS A 121 8.06 4.84 17.20
N LEU A 122 9.40 4.98 17.20
CA LEU A 122 10.28 4.39 16.20
C LEU A 122 11.00 3.13 16.70
N ALA A 123 10.65 2.58 17.86
CA ALA A 123 11.37 1.45 18.46
C ALA A 123 11.48 0.22 17.54
N VAL A 124 10.40 -0.12 16.83
CA VAL A 124 10.40 -1.26 15.90
C VAL A 124 11.20 -0.94 14.63
N PHE A 125 11.12 0.31 14.14
CA PHE A 125 11.94 0.78 13.03
C PHE A 125 13.43 0.63 13.37
N ASP A 126 13.83 1.11 14.55
CA ASP A 126 15.20 1.03 15.04
C ASP A 126 15.67 -0.41 15.22
N ALA A 127 14.80 -1.29 15.72
CA ALA A 127 15.10 -2.71 15.84
C ALA A 127 15.33 -3.38 14.47
N MET A 128 14.57 -3.00 13.43
CA MET A 128 14.77 -3.49 12.07
C MET A 128 16.11 -3.06 11.45
N GLN A 129 16.76 -2.00 11.96
CA GLN A 129 18.06 -1.56 11.46
C GLN A 129 19.17 -2.59 11.69
N ASN A 130 18.97 -3.53 12.62
CA ASN A 130 19.85 -4.69 12.81
C ASN A 130 20.00 -5.54 11.53
N PHE A 131 19.03 -5.49 10.62
CA PHE A 131 19.03 -6.21 9.34
C PHE A 131 19.20 -5.30 8.13
N SER A 132 19.62 -4.05 8.32
CA SER A 132 19.73 -3.07 7.21
C SER A 132 20.65 -3.53 6.07
N ASN A 133 21.70 -4.30 6.38
CA ASN A 133 22.57 -4.89 5.36
C ASN A 133 21.88 -6.02 4.60
N ASP A 134 21.15 -6.89 5.29
CA ASP A 134 20.39 -7.99 4.67
C ASP A 134 19.29 -7.42 3.76
N VAL A 135 18.56 -6.40 4.25
CA VAL A 135 17.53 -5.70 3.46
C VAL A 135 18.11 -5.17 2.16
N LYS A 136 19.28 -4.52 2.21
CA LYS A 136 19.98 -4.04 1.00
C LYS A 136 20.48 -5.19 0.12
N GLN A 137 21.06 -6.23 0.72
CA GLN A 137 21.63 -7.37 0.00
C GLN A 137 20.57 -8.12 -0.81
N PHE A 138 19.40 -8.36 -0.22
CA PHE A 138 18.30 -9.07 -0.87
C PHE A 138 17.37 -8.13 -1.66
N GLY A 139 17.60 -6.81 -1.60
CA GLY A 139 16.71 -5.83 -2.21
C GLY A 139 15.29 -5.93 -1.65
N ASP A 140 15.17 -6.20 -0.35
CA ASP A 140 13.91 -6.10 0.38
C ASP A 140 13.53 -4.61 0.54
N GLU A 141 12.28 -4.36 0.88
CA GLU A 141 11.72 -3.01 1.10
C GLU A 141 11.32 -2.83 2.56
N ILE A 142 11.51 -1.61 3.08
CA ILE A 142 10.88 -1.17 4.34
C ILE A 142 9.64 -0.36 3.97
N GLY A 143 8.46 -0.84 4.39
CA GLY A 143 7.18 -0.16 4.25
C GLY A 143 6.65 0.32 5.61
N TRP A 144 5.49 0.96 5.62
CA TRP A 144 4.87 1.48 6.84
C TRP A 144 3.62 0.69 7.22
N HIS A 145 3.55 0.23 8.47
CA HIS A 145 2.39 -0.40 9.09
C HIS A 145 1.87 0.47 10.23
N TYR A 146 0.77 1.17 10.04
CA TYR A 146 0.23 2.05 11.07
C TYR A 146 -1.00 1.44 11.73
N HIS A 147 -0.93 1.18 13.04
CA HIS A 147 -2.12 0.87 13.82
C HIS A 147 -2.71 2.18 14.35
N HIS A 148 -3.93 2.48 13.90
CA HIS A 148 -4.67 3.67 14.28
C HIS A 148 -5.34 3.45 15.64
N THR A 149 -4.64 3.80 16.71
CA THR A 149 -5.03 3.45 18.08
C THR A 149 -4.88 4.61 19.05
N ASP A 150 -5.69 4.60 20.09
CA ASP A 150 -5.44 5.39 21.30
C ASP A 150 -5.92 4.66 22.56
N TRP A 151 -5.45 5.12 23.72
CA TRP A 151 -5.92 4.69 25.03
C TRP A 151 -7.30 5.28 25.33
N HIS A 152 -8.29 4.43 25.57
CA HIS A 152 -9.64 4.90 25.84
C HIS A 152 -10.37 4.06 26.89
N GLU A 153 -11.30 4.71 27.60
CA GLU A 153 -12.27 4.00 28.44
C GLU A 153 -13.29 3.29 27.54
N CYS A 154 -13.49 2.01 27.78
CA CYS A 154 -14.38 1.16 27.00
C CYS A 154 -15.01 0.10 27.89
N VAL A 155 -16.04 -0.58 27.39
CA VAL A 155 -16.72 -1.65 28.11
C VAL A 155 -16.21 -3.00 27.62
N SER A 156 -15.63 -3.79 28.52
CA SER A 156 -15.24 -5.17 28.26
C SER A 156 -16.01 -6.10 29.20
N ALA A 157 -16.72 -7.08 28.62
CA ALA A 157 -17.55 -8.04 29.36
C ALA A 157 -18.54 -7.40 30.37
N GLY A 158 -19.14 -6.26 30.03
CA GLY A 158 -20.12 -5.56 30.87
C GLY A 158 -19.52 -4.74 32.02
N LYS A 159 -18.21 -4.54 32.04
CA LYS A 159 -17.52 -3.67 33.01
C LYS A 159 -16.80 -2.53 32.28
N SER A 160 -16.78 -1.35 32.90
CA SER A 160 -15.91 -0.25 32.48
C SER A 160 -14.47 -0.70 32.65
N ASP A 161 -13.69 -0.56 31.59
CA ASP A 161 -12.29 -0.91 31.48
C ASP A 161 -11.58 0.21 30.70
N SER A 162 -10.25 0.23 30.72
CA SER A 162 -9.48 1.11 29.85
C SER A 162 -8.53 0.25 29.03
N SER A 163 -8.48 0.49 27.73
CA SER A 163 -7.68 -0.31 26.82
C SER A 163 -7.16 0.51 25.65
N TRP A 164 -6.10 0.01 25.03
CA TRP A 164 -5.71 0.44 23.71
C TRP A 164 -6.77 -0.04 22.72
N ILE A 165 -7.53 0.91 22.18
CA ILE A 165 -8.58 0.61 21.21
C ILE A 165 -8.15 1.03 19.82
N GLN A 166 -8.70 0.33 18.84
CA GLN A 166 -8.68 0.80 17.47
C GLN A 166 -9.61 2.01 17.33
N LEU A 167 -9.07 3.08 16.75
CA LEU A 167 -9.84 4.26 16.36
C LEU A 167 -10.53 4.01 15.02
N VAL A 168 -11.74 4.55 14.86
CA VAL A 168 -12.56 4.37 13.64
C VAL A 168 -12.86 5.67 12.89
N SER A 169 -12.39 6.80 13.43
CA SER A 169 -12.44 8.11 12.79
C SER A 169 -11.06 8.48 12.24
N PHE A 170 -11.02 9.42 11.31
CA PHE A 170 -9.78 10.07 10.86
C PHE A 170 -10.10 11.51 10.44
N ASP A 171 -10.83 12.23 11.29
CA ASP A 171 -11.48 13.51 10.95
C ASP A 171 -11.09 14.67 11.88
N GLY A 172 -10.09 14.45 12.74
CA GLY A 172 -9.65 15.39 13.76
C GLY A 172 -10.33 15.17 15.12
N THR A 173 -11.10 14.08 15.28
CA THR A 173 -11.68 13.72 16.57
C THR A 173 -10.58 13.57 17.62
N THR A 174 -10.74 14.28 18.73
CA THR A 174 -9.79 14.25 19.85
C THR A 174 -10.08 13.07 20.77
N TYR A 175 -9.04 12.27 21.00
CA TYR A 175 -9.00 11.18 21.96
C TYR A 175 -8.08 11.55 23.14
N ALA A 176 -7.59 10.56 23.89
CA ALA A 176 -6.81 10.80 25.11
C ALA A 176 -5.45 11.42 24.80
N ASP A 177 -4.76 10.95 23.76
CA ASP A 177 -3.40 11.37 23.43
C ASP A 177 -3.33 12.43 22.32
N GLY A 178 -4.45 12.73 21.67
CA GLY A 178 -4.53 13.80 20.67
C GLY A 178 -5.67 13.63 19.69
N ALA A 179 -5.71 14.51 18.69
CA ALA A 179 -6.58 14.30 17.53
C ALA A 179 -6.09 13.10 16.71
N ASP A 180 -7.01 12.24 16.27
CA ASP A 180 -6.72 11.02 15.52
C ASP A 180 -5.75 11.24 14.34
N VAL A 181 -5.94 12.29 13.54
CA VAL A 181 -5.03 12.68 12.44
C VAL A 181 -3.65 13.06 12.97
N GLU A 182 -3.57 13.79 14.08
CA GLU A 182 -2.30 14.24 14.66
C GLU A 182 -1.47 13.07 15.19
N LEU A 183 -2.09 12.04 15.78
CA LEU A 183 -1.40 10.81 16.21
C LEU A 183 -0.67 10.14 15.03
N CYS A 184 -1.36 10.03 13.89
CA CYS A 184 -0.79 9.48 12.66
C CYS A 184 0.35 10.35 12.12
N GLU A 185 0.16 11.68 12.11
CA GLU A 185 1.18 12.62 11.66
C GLU A 185 2.39 12.67 12.59
N ASN A 186 2.23 12.49 13.90
CA ASN A 186 3.32 12.48 14.87
C ASN A 186 4.33 11.37 14.59
N VAL A 187 3.84 10.18 14.24
CA VAL A 187 4.69 9.05 13.84
C VAL A 187 5.40 9.34 12.52
N MET A 188 4.68 9.80 11.50
CA MET A 188 5.26 10.14 10.19
C MET A 188 6.30 11.26 10.30
N ASN A 189 6.03 12.27 11.12
CA ASN A 189 6.95 13.37 11.40
C ASN A 189 8.27 12.86 11.98
N GLN A 190 8.22 11.92 12.93
CA GLN A 190 9.42 11.32 13.53
C GLN A 190 10.18 10.43 12.53
N LEU A 191 9.50 9.62 11.72
CA LEU A 191 10.15 8.83 10.65
C LEU A 191 10.96 9.73 9.70
N ILE A 192 10.38 10.86 9.29
CA ILE A 192 11.01 11.81 8.38
C ILE A 192 12.15 12.57 9.08
N ALA A 193 11.86 13.21 10.21
CA ALA A 193 12.79 14.14 10.86
C ALA A 193 13.94 13.41 11.57
N ASP A 194 13.67 12.29 12.22
CA ASP A 194 14.64 11.61 13.06
C ASP A 194 15.33 10.43 12.36
N ARG A 195 14.77 9.90 11.27
CA ARG A 195 15.37 8.76 10.51
C ARG A 195 15.59 9.06 9.03
N GLY A 196 15.17 10.22 8.52
CA GLY A 196 15.29 10.52 7.10
C GLY A 196 14.53 9.54 6.22
N PHE A 197 13.48 8.90 6.76
CA PHE A 197 12.74 7.85 6.09
C PHE A 197 11.35 8.35 5.68
N PHE A 198 10.97 8.08 4.43
CA PHE A 198 9.64 8.35 3.91
C PHE A 198 9.12 7.13 3.14
N PRO A 199 8.05 6.47 3.62
CA PRO A 199 7.57 5.23 3.02
C PRO A 199 6.87 5.46 1.68
N VAL A 200 6.99 4.49 0.78
CA VAL A 200 6.25 4.45 -0.50
C VAL A 200 5.20 3.34 -0.54
N SER A 201 5.29 2.40 0.39
CA SER A 201 4.34 1.30 0.55
C SER A 201 3.73 1.34 1.94
N PHE A 202 2.42 1.14 1.98
CA PHE A 202 1.62 1.15 3.19
C PHE A 202 0.80 -0.12 3.34
N ARG A 203 0.56 -0.47 4.60
CA ARG A 203 -0.39 -1.50 4.99
C ARG A 203 -1.01 -1.12 6.31
N ALA A 204 -2.32 -0.96 6.36
CA ALA A 204 -3.00 -0.54 7.58
C ALA A 204 -2.99 -1.64 8.65
N GLY A 205 -2.82 -1.22 9.91
CA GLY A 205 -3.06 -2.04 11.09
C GLY A 205 -4.47 -2.59 11.09
N TRP A 206 -4.60 -3.89 11.38
CA TRP A 206 -5.86 -4.63 11.25
C TRP A 206 -6.57 -4.51 9.90
N VAL A 207 -5.83 -4.10 8.86
CA VAL A 207 -6.35 -3.72 7.55
C VAL A 207 -7.50 -2.71 7.64
N TRP A 208 -7.46 -1.79 8.60
CA TRP A 208 -8.50 -0.77 8.77
C TRP A 208 -8.25 0.45 7.87
N GLU A 209 -9.26 0.85 7.10
CA GLU A 209 -9.29 2.11 6.34
C GLU A 209 -10.73 2.64 6.35
N ASN A 210 -10.88 3.96 6.34
CA ASN A 210 -12.12 4.67 6.03
C ASN A 210 -11.84 5.71 4.93
N ASN A 211 -12.88 6.41 4.46
CA ASN A 211 -12.73 7.39 3.39
C ASN A 211 -11.79 8.55 3.76
N GLU A 212 -11.81 9.00 5.01
CA GLU A 212 -11.00 10.12 5.48
C GLU A 212 -9.51 9.75 5.50
N PHE A 213 -9.17 8.57 6.03
CA PHE A 213 -7.82 8.06 6.02
C PHE A 213 -7.33 7.74 4.60
N SER A 214 -8.22 7.21 3.75
CA SER A 214 -7.98 6.99 2.32
C SER A 214 -7.52 8.25 1.59
N ARG A 215 -8.21 9.38 1.84
CA ARG A 215 -7.89 10.69 1.26
C ARG A 215 -6.59 11.28 1.79
N TRP A 216 -6.28 11.01 3.05
CA TRP A 216 -4.99 11.39 3.60
C TRP A 216 -3.87 10.60 2.91
N LEU A 217 -4.02 9.27 2.77
CA LEU A 217 -3.05 8.40 2.10
C LEU A 217 -2.83 8.78 0.63
N GLU A 218 -3.88 9.18 -0.10
CA GLU A 218 -3.79 9.70 -1.47
C GLU A 218 -2.77 10.83 -1.64
N ASN A 219 -2.51 11.59 -0.58
CA ASN A 219 -1.55 12.70 -0.61
C ASN A 219 -0.17 12.34 -0.06
N VAL A 220 0.03 11.11 0.43
CA VAL A 220 1.24 10.75 1.18
C VAL A 220 1.92 9.51 0.56
N ILE A 221 1.18 8.44 0.27
CA ILE A 221 1.75 7.13 -0.07
C ILE A 221 1.17 6.58 -1.39
N PRO A 222 2.01 6.20 -2.37
CA PRO A 222 1.55 5.73 -3.66
C PRO A 222 0.98 4.30 -3.66
N PHE A 223 1.46 3.41 -2.80
CA PHE A 223 1.11 1.99 -2.85
C PHE A 223 0.54 1.47 -1.54
N ASP A 224 -0.56 0.72 -1.65
CA ASP A 224 -1.30 0.22 -0.50
C ASP A 224 -1.65 -1.27 -0.63
N LEU A 225 -1.25 -2.07 0.36
CA LEU A 225 -1.53 -3.49 0.48
C LEU A 225 -2.48 -3.81 1.65
N SER A 226 -3.47 -2.97 1.91
CA SER A 226 -4.43 -3.16 3.01
C SER A 226 -5.68 -3.93 2.56
N SER A 227 -6.10 -3.75 1.30
CA SER A 227 -7.36 -4.29 0.78
C SER A 227 -7.47 -5.79 0.97
N SER A 228 -8.51 -6.26 1.67
CA SER A 228 -8.67 -7.69 1.99
C SER A 228 -10.07 -8.24 1.70
N PRO A 229 -10.67 -8.00 0.52
CA PRO A 229 -12.01 -8.46 0.21
C PRO A 229 -12.13 -9.99 0.29
N PRO A 230 -13.30 -10.52 0.69
CA PRO A 230 -14.53 -9.80 1.04
C PRO A 230 -14.66 -9.55 2.56
N LEU A 231 -13.55 -9.19 3.25
CA LEU A 231 -13.54 -9.01 4.70
C LEU A 231 -14.59 -7.97 5.15
N LYS A 232 -15.34 -8.32 6.18
CA LYS A 232 -16.15 -7.37 6.95
C LYS A 232 -16.23 -7.82 8.39
N THR A 233 -15.59 -7.07 9.26
CA THR A 233 -15.56 -7.25 10.70
C THR A 233 -15.92 -5.90 11.31
N LEU A 234 -17.18 -5.68 11.65
CA LEU A 234 -17.62 -4.44 12.30
C LEU A 234 -18.35 -4.81 13.60
N SER A 235 -18.03 -4.13 14.69
CA SER A 235 -18.85 -4.20 15.90
C SER A 235 -20.04 -3.27 15.74
N ASN A 236 -21.23 -3.73 16.11
CA ASN A 236 -22.40 -2.88 16.26
C ASN A 236 -22.45 -2.18 17.63
N ASP A 237 -21.52 -2.50 18.52
CA ASP A 237 -21.48 -1.98 19.87
C ASP A 237 -20.37 -0.95 20.01
N SER A 238 -20.76 0.33 19.98
CA SER A 238 -19.84 1.46 20.08
C SER A 238 -19.20 1.60 21.47
N THR A 239 -19.73 0.90 22.49
CA THR A 239 -19.23 0.95 23.85
C THR A 239 -18.12 -0.05 24.11
N ARG A 240 -17.94 -1.06 23.25
CA ARG A 240 -16.92 -2.10 23.44
C ARG A 240 -15.53 -1.63 23.09
N CYS A 241 -14.54 -2.22 23.75
CA CYS A 241 -13.14 -2.07 23.38
C CYS A 241 -12.95 -2.63 21.96
N ARG A 242 -12.71 -1.73 20.99
CA ARG A 242 -12.66 -2.07 19.57
C ARG A 242 -11.28 -2.57 19.18
N ALA A 243 -11.25 -3.64 18.41
CA ALA A 243 -10.07 -4.17 17.78
C ALA A 243 -10.48 -5.03 16.58
N ASN A 244 -9.63 -5.10 15.55
CA ASN A 244 -9.87 -5.88 14.34
C ASN A 244 -11.14 -5.46 13.56
N GLU A 245 -11.52 -4.19 13.62
CA GLU A 245 -12.62 -3.67 12.81
C GLU A 245 -12.12 -3.30 11.41
N SER A 246 -12.75 -3.83 10.37
CA SER A 246 -12.39 -3.54 8.98
C SER A 246 -13.55 -3.85 8.03
N ASP A 247 -13.74 -3.04 7.00
CA ASP A 247 -14.68 -3.34 5.91
C ASP A 247 -13.94 -3.23 4.58
N TRP A 248 -13.80 -4.35 3.88
CA TRP A 248 -13.37 -4.45 2.48
C TRP A 248 -14.39 -5.26 1.66
N SER A 249 -15.64 -5.37 2.14
CA SER A 249 -16.65 -6.24 1.53
C SER A 249 -17.07 -5.81 0.12
N ARG A 250 -16.89 -4.54 -0.22
CA ARG A 250 -17.20 -3.98 -1.54
C ARG A 250 -15.97 -3.83 -2.43
N ALA A 251 -14.77 -4.05 -1.90
CA ALA A 251 -13.54 -3.85 -2.64
C ALA A 251 -13.36 -4.86 -3.78
N PRO A 252 -12.68 -4.49 -4.88
CA PRO A 252 -12.44 -5.40 -5.99
C PRO A 252 -11.73 -6.67 -5.54
N ILE A 253 -12.33 -7.83 -5.78
CA ILE A 253 -11.70 -9.13 -5.51
C ILE A 253 -10.58 -9.50 -6.49
N ALA A 254 -10.47 -8.73 -7.58
CA ALA A 254 -9.48 -8.93 -8.63
C ALA A 254 -8.07 -8.78 -8.06
N LEU A 255 -7.13 -9.56 -8.59
CA LEU A 255 -5.71 -9.57 -8.17
C LEU A 255 -4.88 -8.56 -8.99
N VAL A 256 -5.53 -7.48 -9.42
CA VAL A 256 -4.91 -6.33 -10.06
C VAL A 256 -5.20 -5.11 -9.19
N PRO A 257 -4.23 -4.22 -9.02
CA PRO A 257 -4.45 -2.95 -8.34
C PRO A 257 -5.62 -2.16 -8.92
N TYR A 258 -6.15 -1.25 -8.10
CA TYR A 258 -7.08 -0.22 -8.54
C TYR A 258 -6.76 1.12 -7.91
N HIS A 259 -7.11 2.17 -8.63
CA HIS A 259 -7.21 3.52 -8.12
C HIS A 259 -8.52 3.66 -7.33
N PRO A 260 -8.50 4.02 -6.03
CA PRO A 260 -9.72 4.20 -5.26
C PRO A 260 -10.57 5.39 -5.73
N ASP A 261 -11.84 5.39 -5.34
CA ASP A 261 -12.72 6.55 -5.50
C ASP A 261 -12.66 7.50 -4.29
N MET A 262 -12.77 8.81 -4.55
CA MET A 262 -12.71 9.87 -3.53
C MET A 262 -13.83 9.78 -2.47
N ALA A 263 -14.98 9.22 -2.85
CA ALA A 263 -16.15 9.06 -1.99
C ALA A 263 -16.31 7.63 -1.45
N ASP A 264 -15.68 6.64 -2.07
CA ASP A 264 -15.69 5.24 -1.60
C ASP A 264 -14.35 4.56 -1.89
N TYR A 265 -13.48 4.47 -0.89
CA TYR A 265 -12.16 3.85 -1.01
C TYR A 265 -12.20 2.39 -1.49
N GLN A 266 -13.36 1.71 -1.35
CA GLN A 266 -13.55 0.34 -1.81
C GLN A 266 -13.99 0.26 -3.28
N SER A 267 -14.21 1.38 -3.97
CA SER A 267 -14.64 1.42 -5.37
C SER A 267 -13.50 1.90 -6.27
N ARG A 268 -13.55 1.54 -7.56
CA ARG A 268 -12.63 2.08 -8.56
C ARG A 268 -12.97 3.55 -8.83
N GLY A 269 -11.96 4.41 -8.87
CA GLY A 269 -12.07 5.82 -9.20
C GLY A 269 -10.76 6.37 -9.76
N GLU A 270 -10.51 7.66 -9.50
CA GLU A 270 -9.45 8.45 -10.15
C GLU A 270 -8.38 8.97 -9.18
N MET A 271 -8.32 8.44 -7.95
CA MET A 271 -7.20 8.71 -7.04
C MET A 271 -5.88 8.23 -7.66
N LYS A 272 -4.75 8.87 -7.35
CA LYS A 272 -3.43 8.46 -7.85
C LYS A 272 -2.90 7.20 -7.16
N ARG A 273 -3.20 7.04 -5.87
CA ARG A 273 -2.78 5.88 -5.06
C ARG A 273 -3.31 4.60 -5.70
N LEU A 274 -2.50 3.54 -5.65
CA LEU A 274 -2.89 2.20 -6.06
C LEU A 274 -3.10 1.32 -4.83
N VAL A 275 -4.25 0.68 -4.76
CA VAL A 275 -4.60 -0.29 -3.72
C VAL A 275 -4.65 -1.67 -4.34
N SER A 276 -4.01 -2.66 -3.73
CA SER A 276 -4.06 -4.06 -4.16
C SER A 276 -4.51 -4.98 -3.04
N ARG A 277 -5.10 -6.10 -3.45
CA ARG A 277 -5.62 -7.13 -2.56
C ARG A 277 -4.50 -7.91 -1.88
N SER A 278 -4.57 -8.02 -0.57
CA SER A 278 -3.77 -8.91 0.27
C SER A 278 -4.58 -10.10 0.76
N LEU A 279 -3.98 -11.30 0.67
CA LEU A 279 -4.66 -12.54 1.02
C LEU A 279 -4.43 -12.90 2.49
N LEU A 280 -5.28 -12.38 3.37
CA LEU A 280 -5.27 -12.75 4.80
C LEU A 280 -5.65 -14.23 5.04
N LYS A 281 -6.40 -14.84 4.12
CA LYS A 281 -6.85 -16.24 4.22
C LYS A 281 -5.88 -17.18 3.50
N ASN A 282 -6.09 -18.48 3.71
CA ASN A 282 -5.34 -19.50 3.01
C ASN A 282 -5.55 -19.38 1.50
N LEU A 283 -4.43 -19.33 0.77
CA LEU A 283 -4.40 -19.32 -0.68
C LEU A 283 -5.08 -20.57 -1.21
N THR A 284 -6.07 -20.39 -2.06
CA THR A 284 -6.82 -21.49 -2.67
C THR A 284 -6.26 -21.86 -4.05
N THR A 285 -6.44 -23.11 -4.46
CA THR A 285 -6.13 -23.53 -5.84
C THR A 285 -6.91 -22.73 -6.88
N ASN A 286 -8.11 -22.25 -6.53
CA ASN A 286 -8.91 -21.42 -7.43
C ASN A 286 -8.29 -20.04 -7.64
N GLU A 287 -7.77 -19.39 -6.59
CA GLU A 287 -7.05 -18.12 -6.72
C GLU A 287 -5.79 -18.24 -7.58
N LEU A 288 -5.02 -19.32 -7.40
CA LEU A 288 -3.85 -19.60 -8.23
C LEU A 288 -4.21 -19.86 -9.70
N ARG A 289 -5.35 -20.52 -9.97
CA ARG A 289 -5.86 -20.69 -11.33
C ARG A 289 -6.28 -19.37 -11.95
N MET A 290 -6.95 -18.49 -11.18
CA MET A 290 -7.32 -17.16 -11.66
C MET A 290 -6.09 -16.33 -11.98
N LEU A 291 -5.05 -16.34 -11.13
CA LEU A 291 -3.77 -15.68 -11.41
C LEU A 291 -3.15 -16.17 -12.72
N SER A 292 -3.13 -17.49 -12.91
CA SER A 292 -2.60 -18.10 -14.13
C SER A 292 -3.37 -17.65 -15.37
N ALA A 293 -4.71 -17.65 -15.30
CA ALA A 293 -5.57 -17.19 -16.39
C ALA A 293 -5.40 -15.69 -16.70
N PHE A 294 -5.22 -14.84 -15.67
CA PHE A 294 -4.92 -13.42 -15.88
C PHE A 294 -3.59 -13.23 -16.61
N ALA A 295 -2.54 -13.89 -16.15
CA ALA A 295 -1.22 -13.88 -16.79
C ALA A 295 -1.28 -14.41 -18.23
N ASP A 296 -1.99 -15.51 -18.48
CA ASP A 296 -2.15 -16.07 -19.83
C ASP A 296 -2.91 -15.16 -20.79
N SER A 297 -3.77 -14.27 -20.27
CA SER A 297 -4.43 -13.23 -21.08
C SER A 297 -3.55 -11.99 -21.35
N GLY A 298 -2.31 -12.01 -20.88
CA GLY A 298 -1.34 -10.93 -21.06
C GLY A 298 -1.36 -9.85 -19.99
N SER A 299 -2.12 -10.05 -18.91
CA SER A 299 -2.23 -9.09 -17.80
C SER A 299 -1.31 -9.47 -16.65
N ASP A 300 -0.53 -8.52 -16.15
CA ASP A 300 0.22 -8.67 -14.91
C ASP A 300 -0.74 -8.74 -13.70
N ALA A 301 -0.34 -9.41 -12.63
CA ALA A 301 -1.15 -9.55 -11.41
C ALA A 301 -0.28 -9.52 -10.15
N ILE A 302 -0.87 -9.15 -9.01
CA ILE A 302 -0.18 -9.14 -7.71
C ILE A 302 -0.78 -10.20 -6.79
N LEU A 303 0.09 -11.07 -6.26
CA LEU A 303 -0.21 -12.00 -5.18
C LEU A 303 0.50 -11.53 -3.91
N SER A 304 -0.23 -10.87 -3.01
CA SER A 304 0.29 -10.44 -1.71
C SER A 304 -0.04 -11.45 -0.61
N ILE A 305 1.00 -11.87 0.11
CA ILE A 305 0.96 -12.86 1.19
C ILE A 305 1.42 -12.17 2.49
N PRO A 306 0.50 -11.64 3.31
CA PRO A 306 0.83 -11.04 4.59
C PRO A 306 1.03 -12.08 5.69
N ILE A 307 2.09 -11.92 6.49
CA ILE A 307 2.39 -12.72 7.69
C ILE A 307 2.99 -11.81 8.75
N HIS A 308 2.59 -11.96 10.01
CA HIS A 308 3.19 -11.19 11.10
C HIS A 308 4.57 -11.71 11.50
N SER A 309 5.50 -10.84 11.91
CA SER A 309 6.86 -11.21 12.33
C SER A 309 6.93 -12.09 13.57
N TYR A 310 5.86 -12.12 14.37
CA TYR A 310 5.76 -13.00 15.53
C TYR A 310 5.38 -14.44 15.17
N SER A 311 4.95 -14.69 13.92
CA SER A 311 4.67 -16.03 13.40
C SER A 311 5.96 -16.73 12.98
N ASN A 312 5.99 -18.06 12.91
CA ASN A 312 7.15 -18.79 12.36
C ASN A 312 7.29 -18.54 10.84
N LEU A 313 7.94 -17.44 10.46
CA LEU A 313 8.05 -16.97 9.09
C LEU A 313 8.64 -18.02 8.14
N ARG A 314 9.66 -18.76 8.59
CA ARG A 314 10.30 -19.82 7.79
C ARG A 314 9.28 -20.86 7.31
N PHE A 315 8.44 -21.34 8.23
CA PHE A 315 7.44 -22.34 7.91
C PHE A 315 6.26 -21.73 7.15
N ALA A 316 5.76 -20.58 7.62
CA ALA A 316 4.57 -19.94 7.09
C ALA A 316 4.77 -19.44 5.65
N PHE A 317 5.91 -18.83 5.33
CA PHE A 317 6.26 -18.50 3.95
C PHE A 317 6.68 -19.73 3.16
N GLY A 318 7.49 -20.62 3.72
CA GLY A 318 7.99 -21.80 3.00
C GLY A 318 6.86 -22.64 2.39
N GLN A 319 5.85 -22.99 3.19
CA GLN A 319 4.70 -23.77 2.70
C GLN A 319 3.90 -23.05 1.61
N LYS A 320 3.68 -21.73 1.77
CA LYS A 320 2.94 -20.94 0.79
C LYS A 320 3.74 -20.81 -0.51
N LEU A 321 5.04 -20.58 -0.44
CA LEU A 321 5.93 -20.49 -1.59
C LEU A 321 6.01 -21.81 -2.36
N GLU A 322 6.20 -22.94 -1.67
CA GLU A 322 6.17 -24.27 -2.31
C GLU A 322 4.87 -24.48 -3.11
N THR A 323 3.74 -24.11 -2.51
CA THR A 323 2.42 -24.22 -3.16
C THR A 323 2.30 -23.29 -4.37
N VAL A 324 2.67 -22.01 -4.22
CA VAL A 324 2.62 -21.01 -5.29
C VAL A 324 3.51 -21.43 -6.47
N ILE A 325 4.78 -21.72 -6.20
CA ILE A 325 5.77 -22.10 -7.20
C ILE A 325 5.30 -23.36 -7.94
N ALA A 326 4.88 -24.40 -7.21
CA ALA A 326 4.45 -25.64 -7.82
C ALA A 326 3.24 -25.44 -8.75
N GLN A 327 2.27 -24.62 -8.35
CA GLN A 327 1.04 -24.41 -9.13
C GLN A 327 1.27 -23.50 -10.34
N LEU A 328 1.94 -22.35 -10.16
CA LEU A 328 2.22 -21.43 -11.26
C LEU A 328 3.15 -22.08 -12.30
N SER A 329 4.18 -22.82 -11.86
CA SER A 329 5.07 -23.55 -12.77
C SER A 329 4.35 -24.65 -13.54
N ARG A 330 3.46 -25.41 -12.90
CA ARG A 330 2.64 -26.43 -13.59
C ARG A 330 1.74 -25.83 -14.68
N ASN A 331 1.27 -24.60 -14.48
CA ASN A 331 0.45 -23.89 -15.46
C ASN A 331 1.28 -23.16 -16.52
N GLY A 332 2.62 -23.18 -16.43
CA GLY A 332 3.50 -22.42 -17.32
C GLY A 332 3.34 -20.90 -17.17
N THR A 333 2.91 -20.44 -16.00
CA THR A 333 2.74 -19.03 -15.66
C THR A 333 4.04 -18.48 -15.10
N SER A 334 4.56 -17.42 -15.73
CA SER A 334 5.72 -16.71 -15.20
C SER A 334 5.35 -15.94 -13.94
N PHE A 335 6.21 -16.03 -12.93
CA PHE A 335 6.08 -15.28 -11.69
C PHE A 335 7.42 -14.69 -11.28
N LYS A 336 7.36 -13.60 -10.51
CA LYS A 336 8.52 -12.84 -10.03
C LYS A 336 8.37 -12.53 -8.56
N PHE A 337 9.42 -12.74 -7.77
CA PHE A 337 9.47 -12.21 -6.41
C PHE A 337 9.72 -10.71 -6.43
N ALA A 338 8.89 -9.96 -5.73
CA ALA A 338 8.91 -8.50 -5.78
C ALA A 338 8.62 -7.92 -4.41
N THR A 339 9.22 -6.76 -4.13
CA THR A 339 8.72 -5.91 -3.04
C THR A 339 7.35 -5.33 -3.42
N CYS A 340 6.68 -4.67 -2.48
CA CYS A 340 5.43 -3.97 -2.73
C CYS A 340 5.61 -2.97 -3.87
N ALA A 341 6.55 -2.02 -3.76
CA ALA A 341 6.80 -1.02 -4.79
C ALA A 341 7.08 -1.65 -6.17
N GLU A 342 7.95 -2.67 -6.23
CA GLU A 342 8.27 -3.39 -7.47
C GLU A 342 7.05 -4.08 -8.11
N ALA A 343 6.12 -4.60 -7.29
CA ALA A 343 4.92 -5.25 -7.78
C ALA A 343 3.87 -4.27 -8.33
N PHE A 344 3.85 -3.03 -7.83
CA PHE A 344 2.96 -1.99 -8.35
C PHE A 344 3.49 -1.30 -9.61
N GLN A 345 4.81 -1.25 -9.81
CA GLN A 345 5.45 -0.56 -10.96
C GLN A 345 4.81 -0.86 -12.34
N PRO A 346 4.43 -2.10 -12.69
CA PRO A 346 3.76 -2.38 -13.97
C PRO A 346 2.42 -1.67 -14.16
N PHE A 347 1.77 -1.28 -13.06
CA PHE A 347 0.43 -0.68 -13.04
C PHE A 347 0.45 0.85 -12.97
N VAL A 348 1.59 1.46 -12.69
CA VAL A 348 1.75 2.93 -12.61
C VAL A 348 1.83 3.58 -14.01
N GLY A 349 2.10 2.77 -15.05
CA GLY A 349 2.33 3.25 -16.42
C GLY A 349 3.79 3.70 -16.64
N SER A 350 4.05 4.34 -17.79
CA SER A 350 5.40 4.77 -18.16
C SER A 350 5.84 6.00 -17.36
N VAL A 351 6.51 5.77 -16.22
CA VAL A 351 7.14 6.85 -15.43
C VAL A 351 8.62 6.94 -15.78
N PRO A 352 9.16 8.14 -16.06
CA PRO A 352 10.60 8.32 -16.25
C PRO A 352 11.37 7.82 -15.02
N SER A 353 12.32 6.92 -15.22
CA SER A 353 13.28 6.48 -14.20
C SER A 353 14.27 7.61 -13.89
N LYS A 354 13.81 8.59 -13.11
CA LYS A 354 14.66 9.65 -12.57
C LYS A 354 14.51 9.66 -11.07
N GLN A 355 15.61 9.34 -10.38
CA GLN A 355 15.75 9.52 -8.94
C GLN A 355 15.24 10.91 -8.54
N LEU A 356 14.27 10.95 -7.62
CA LEU A 356 13.75 12.19 -7.06
C LEU A 356 14.83 12.89 -6.25
N LYS A 357 15.00 14.18 -6.52
CA LYS A 357 15.88 15.09 -5.77
C LYS A 357 15.09 16.35 -5.41
N LEU A 358 15.29 16.81 -4.18
CA LEU A 358 14.69 18.03 -3.66
C LEU A 358 15.78 19.06 -3.38
N GLU A 359 15.58 20.28 -3.86
CA GLU A 359 16.42 21.44 -3.55
C GLU A 359 15.63 22.40 -2.66
N LEU A 360 16.22 22.77 -1.52
CA LEU A 360 15.62 23.65 -0.52
C LEU A 360 16.44 24.93 -0.42
N HIS A 361 15.78 26.08 -0.53
CA HIS A 361 16.41 27.39 -0.41
C HIS A 361 15.58 28.30 0.49
N GLN A 362 16.21 28.89 1.50
CA GLN A 362 15.62 29.96 2.28
C GLN A 362 15.80 31.30 1.55
N LYS A 363 14.71 32.03 1.32
CA LYS A 363 14.72 33.37 0.74
C LYS A 363 13.60 34.22 1.35
N ASP A 364 13.95 35.41 1.86
CA ASP A 364 12.99 36.40 2.39
C ASP A 364 12.02 35.85 3.45
N GLY A 365 12.47 34.89 4.27
CA GLY A 365 11.64 34.17 5.26
C GLY A 365 10.63 33.20 4.67
N THR A 366 10.90 32.67 3.48
CA THR A 366 10.18 31.55 2.86
C THR A 366 11.18 30.45 2.54
N ILE A 367 10.78 29.18 2.70
CA ILE A 367 11.51 28.05 2.11
C ILE A 367 10.91 27.75 0.74
N VAL A 368 11.73 27.89 -0.30
CA VAL A 368 11.41 27.46 -1.65
C VAL A 368 11.92 26.03 -1.84
N ILE A 369 11.02 25.16 -2.29
CA ILE A 369 11.28 23.74 -2.50
C ILE A 369 11.13 23.45 -3.99
N LYS A 370 12.10 22.78 -4.60
CA LYS A 370 12.05 22.36 -6.01
C LYS A 370 12.31 20.87 -6.16
N ALA A 371 11.52 20.21 -7.00
CA ALA A 371 11.75 18.82 -7.40
C ALA A 371 12.29 18.74 -8.84
N ASN A 372 13.23 17.83 -9.08
CA ASN A 372 13.78 17.60 -10.42
C ASN A 372 12.83 16.81 -11.36
N THR A 373 11.87 16.09 -10.79
CA THR A 373 10.89 15.26 -11.50
C THR A 373 9.51 15.42 -10.89
N GLU A 374 8.50 14.84 -11.53
CA GLU A 374 7.13 14.83 -11.01
C GLU A 374 7.05 13.98 -9.73
N THR A 375 6.29 14.47 -8.76
CA THR A 375 6.05 13.81 -7.47
C THR A 375 4.68 13.17 -7.47
N PHE A 376 4.54 12.05 -6.75
CA PHE A 376 3.25 11.39 -6.50
C PHE A 376 2.26 12.40 -5.89
N SER A 377 2.65 12.97 -4.75
CA SER A 377 1.80 13.93 -4.04
C SER A 377 1.79 15.27 -4.75
N THR A 378 0.62 15.91 -4.78
CA THR A 378 0.48 17.30 -5.23
C THR A 378 1.11 18.27 -4.23
N GLN A 379 1.18 17.85 -2.96
CA GLN A 379 1.78 18.55 -1.85
C GLN A 379 2.83 17.68 -1.18
N LEU A 380 4.07 18.16 -1.15
CA LEU A 380 5.16 17.50 -0.42
C LEU A 380 4.85 17.47 1.08
N TYR A 381 5.33 16.42 1.75
CA TYR A 381 5.17 16.30 3.19
C TYR A 381 6.27 17.13 3.86
N VAL A 382 5.89 18.15 4.64
CA VAL A 382 6.86 19.04 5.29
C VAL A 382 6.72 18.94 6.80
N VAL A 383 7.84 18.74 7.48
CA VAL A 383 7.93 18.68 8.93
C VAL A 383 8.76 19.87 9.42
N VAL A 384 8.25 20.58 10.41
CA VAL A 384 8.96 21.66 11.10
C VAL A 384 9.35 21.15 12.48
N ARG A 385 10.64 21.26 12.82
CA ARG A 385 11.13 21.15 14.20
C ARG A 385 11.30 22.54 14.77
N ASN A 386 10.65 22.81 15.90
CA ASN A 386 10.72 24.11 16.56
C ASN A 386 11.87 24.21 17.58
N SER A 387 11.98 25.36 18.26
CA SER A 387 13.03 25.59 19.27
C SER A 387 12.93 24.69 20.50
N SER A 388 11.73 24.15 20.79
CA SER A 388 11.52 23.17 21.87
C SER A 388 11.73 21.72 21.42
N GLY A 389 12.12 21.48 20.16
CA GLY A 389 12.29 20.15 19.59
C GLY A 389 10.99 19.45 19.15
N MET A 390 9.83 20.10 19.29
CA MET A 390 8.54 19.57 18.85
C MET A 390 8.47 19.53 17.33
N LEU A 391 7.94 18.44 16.80
CA LEU A 391 7.72 18.23 15.36
C LEU A 391 6.25 18.51 15.01
N LYS A 392 6.02 19.24 13.92
CA LYS A 392 4.68 19.46 13.39
C LYS A 392 4.68 19.44 11.86
N ARG A 393 3.62 18.88 11.28
CA ARG A 393 3.40 18.97 9.84
C ARG A 393 3.08 20.40 9.43
N ALA A 394 3.74 20.86 8.38
CA ALA A 394 3.44 22.11 7.69
C ALA A 394 2.98 21.83 6.25
N ILE A 395 2.18 22.75 5.71
CA ILE A 395 1.44 22.59 4.45
C ILE A 395 2.03 23.60 3.46
N PRO A 396 2.99 23.21 2.60
CA PRO A 396 3.59 24.15 1.66
C PRO A 396 2.62 24.47 0.51
N ARG A 397 2.62 25.71 0.03
CA ARG A 397 1.81 26.10 -1.12
C ARG A 397 2.52 25.72 -2.42
N LYS A 398 1.84 25.01 -3.33
CA LYS A 398 2.35 24.78 -4.69
C LYS A 398 2.39 26.10 -5.47
N THR A 399 3.56 26.48 -5.99
CA THR A 399 3.80 27.74 -6.71
C THR A 399 4.21 27.54 -8.17
N GLY A 400 4.49 26.30 -8.56
CA GLY A 400 4.75 25.89 -9.94
C GLY A 400 4.53 24.39 -10.12
N GLU A 401 4.81 23.86 -11.32
CA GLU A 401 4.60 22.43 -11.62
C GLU A 401 5.33 21.51 -10.62
N ARG A 402 6.57 21.89 -10.26
CA ARG A 402 7.49 21.15 -9.38
C ARG A 402 8.13 22.06 -8.35
N THR A 403 7.39 23.09 -7.92
CA THR A 403 7.90 24.09 -6.99
C THR A 403 6.84 24.40 -5.94
N TRP A 404 7.29 24.48 -4.69
CA TRP A 404 6.47 24.81 -3.54
C TRP A 404 7.16 25.88 -2.70
N ALA A 405 6.36 26.56 -1.89
CA ALA A 405 6.83 27.58 -0.95
C ALA A 405 6.18 27.35 0.41
N LEU A 406 6.99 27.36 1.47
CA LEU A 406 6.54 27.42 2.86
C LEU A 406 6.88 28.78 3.44
N ASP A 407 5.85 29.54 3.84
CA ASP A 407 6.04 30.80 4.57
C ASP A 407 6.43 30.50 6.02
N LEU A 408 7.49 31.17 6.51
CA LEU A 408 7.98 31.02 7.88
C LEU A 408 7.38 32.06 8.83
N ALA A 409 6.58 33.01 8.33
CA ALA A 409 5.95 34.01 9.17
C ALA A 409 5.10 33.35 10.27
N GLY A 410 5.45 33.61 11.54
CA GLY A 410 4.76 33.04 12.69
C GLY A 410 5.10 31.58 13.02
N LEU A 411 6.02 30.95 12.28
CA LEU A 411 6.54 29.62 12.60
C LEU A 411 7.82 29.77 13.42
N ASP A 412 7.83 29.19 14.62
CA ASP A 412 9.07 28.91 15.36
C ASP A 412 9.76 27.71 14.69
N ALA A 413 10.45 27.94 13.58
CA ALA A 413 11.11 26.88 12.80
C ALA A 413 12.63 26.95 12.99
N MET A 414 13.22 25.87 13.52
CA MET A 414 14.67 25.69 13.63
C MET A 414 15.19 24.81 12.49
N GLU A 415 14.47 23.74 12.19
CA GLU A 415 14.79 22.82 11.09
C GLU A 415 13.53 22.47 10.31
N ILE A 416 13.69 22.32 9.00
CA ILE A 416 12.62 21.93 8.10
C ILE A 416 13.07 20.70 7.33
N TYR A 417 12.22 19.68 7.35
CA TYR A 417 12.39 18.45 6.61
C TYR A 417 11.29 18.37 5.56
N VAL A 418 11.67 18.01 4.34
CA VAL A 418 10.76 17.88 3.21
C VAL A 418 10.92 16.48 2.65
N ALA A 419 9.81 15.76 2.59
CA ALA A 419 9.73 14.43 2.04
C ALA A 419 8.79 14.37 0.85
N GLY A 420 9.10 13.49 -0.10
CA GLY A 420 8.26 13.21 -1.24
C GLY A 420 8.62 11.89 -1.90
N SER A 421 7.74 11.43 -2.78
CA SER A 421 7.93 10.24 -3.57
C SER A 421 7.58 10.47 -5.03
N THR A 422 8.10 9.63 -5.92
CA THR A 422 7.67 9.53 -7.32
C THR A 422 6.51 8.56 -7.45
N LEU A 423 5.81 8.61 -8.58
CA LEU A 423 4.81 7.60 -8.94
C LEU A 423 5.43 6.20 -9.02
N ALA A 424 6.74 6.09 -9.32
CA ALA A 424 7.43 4.80 -9.46
C ALA A 424 7.88 4.17 -8.12
N GLY A 425 7.58 4.81 -6.98
CA GLY A 425 7.96 4.28 -5.66
C GLY A 425 9.36 4.65 -5.20
N GLU A 426 9.95 5.72 -5.72
CA GLU A 426 11.20 6.26 -5.15
C GLU A 426 10.86 7.38 -4.17
N SER A 427 11.47 7.42 -2.99
CA SER A 427 11.29 8.51 -2.03
C SER A 427 12.61 9.23 -1.70
N VAL A 428 12.47 10.44 -1.18
CA VAL A 428 13.59 11.23 -0.66
C VAL A 428 13.13 12.06 0.53
N VAL A 429 14.04 12.26 1.49
CA VAL A 429 13.93 13.26 2.54
C VAL A 429 15.11 14.22 2.40
N GLN A 430 14.83 15.52 2.43
CA GLN A 430 15.83 16.58 2.43
C GLN A 430 15.54 17.55 3.56
N SER A 431 16.57 18.06 4.22
CA SER A 431 16.43 19.04 5.30
C SER A 431 17.19 20.34 5.04
N ILE A 432 16.81 21.37 5.79
CA ILE A 432 17.49 22.66 5.89
C ILE A 432 17.37 23.20 7.32
N VAL A 433 18.46 23.75 7.85
CA VAL A 433 18.44 24.54 9.10
C VAL A 433 18.00 25.95 8.77
N VAL A 434 17.01 26.45 9.50
CA VAL A 434 16.44 27.78 9.29
C VAL A 434 17.35 28.82 9.94
N THR A 435 17.79 29.79 9.15
CA THR A 435 18.53 30.93 9.69
C THR A 435 17.52 31.94 10.26
N PRO A 436 17.67 32.39 11.51
CA PRO A 436 16.85 33.46 12.07
C PRO A 436 16.90 34.71 11.19
N ARG A 437 15.80 35.47 11.15
CA ARG A 437 15.78 36.77 10.48
C ARG A 437 16.60 37.81 11.23
#